data_AF-A0A7S2NDS7-F1
#
_entry.id   AF-A0A7S2NDS7-F1
#
_cell.length_a   1.000
_cell.length_b   1.000
_cell.length_c   1.000
_cell.angle_alpha   90.00
_cell.angle_beta   90.00
_cell.angle_gamma   90.00
#
_symmetry.space_group_name_H-M   'P 1'
#
loop_
_entity.id
_entity.type
_entity.pdbx_description
1 polymer ?
#
loop_
_entity_poly.entity_id
_entity_poly.type
_entity_poly.pdbx_seq_one_letter_code
_entity_poly.pdbx_strand_id
1 'polypeptide(L)'
;LGGTARECTRELMLDEPLRALCVVGQDVWMCGQSKKISVYSSDMQKVAALEGHSSFVSSLLMVDRMETRTIWSSSLSDRTLRVWRHVLRGGKQNTAELVAANLMYEEQQWATDERIRKAEGSTSRVEAELAEAAAEFAEQLRLILARAAQAESACEAAEVARQRAAEREGWAKRAEAEARAEAGKLKEQ
;
A
#
# COMPACT_ATOMS: atom_id res chain seq x y z
N LEU A 1 -2.69 0.38 5.99
CA LEU A 1 -3.46 -0.36 4.97
C LEU A 1 -2.75 -0.23 3.62
N GLY A 2 -1.63 -0.92 3.47
CA GLY A 2 -0.94 -1.06 2.18
C GLY A 2 -1.53 -2.26 1.43
N GLY A 3 -1.76 -2.10 0.13
CA GLY A 3 -2.31 -3.12 -0.75
C GLY A 3 -2.47 -2.54 -2.16
N THR A 4 -2.52 -3.40 -3.17
CA THR A 4 -2.80 -3.01 -4.56
C THR A 4 -4.06 -2.15 -4.66
N ALA A 5 -4.17 -1.36 -5.74
CA ALA A 5 -5.36 -0.57 -6.01
C ALA A 5 -6.62 -1.45 -5.90
N ARG A 6 -7.66 -0.93 -5.24
CA ARG A 6 -8.94 -1.61 -5.13
C ARG A 6 -9.59 -1.60 -6.52
N GLU A 7 -9.81 -2.79 -7.07
CA GLU A 7 -10.46 -2.95 -8.37
C GLU A 7 -11.91 -3.38 -8.17
N CYS A 8 -12.84 -2.74 -8.89
CA CYS A 8 -14.21 -3.21 -8.98
C CYS A 8 -14.26 -4.36 -9.99
N THR A 9 -14.38 -5.60 -9.53
CA THR A 9 -14.42 -6.77 -10.40
C THR A 9 -15.82 -7.08 -10.93
N ARG A 10 -16.87 -6.67 -10.21
CA ARG A 10 -18.28 -6.93 -10.55
C ARG A 10 -19.18 -5.84 -9.97
N GLU A 11 -20.20 -5.47 -10.74
CA GLU A 11 -21.26 -4.54 -10.33
C GLU A 11 -22.62 -5.22 -10.52
N LEU A 12 -23.52 -5.04 -9.56
CA LEU A 12 -24.87 -5.59 -9.59
C LEU A 12 -25.88 -4.44 -9.47
N MET A 13 -26.75 -4.32 -10.46
CA MET A 13 -27.87 -3.39 -10.42
C MET A 13 -29.03 -4.02 -9.64
N LEU A 14 -29.47 -3.33 -8.59
CA LEU A 14 -30.61 -3.73 -7.77
C LEU A 14 -31.82 -2.88 -8.11
N ASP A 15 -33.01 -3.48 -8.08
CA ASP A 15 -34.27 -2.78 -8.35
C ASP A 15 -34.60 -1.71 -7.28
N GLU A 16 -34.02 -1.84 -6.09
CA GLU A 16 -34.26 -0.96 -4.96
C GLU A 16 -32.96 -0.59 -4.22
N PRO A 17 -32.92 0.55 -3.51
CA PRO A 17 -31.75 0.97 -2.75
C PRO A 17 -31.36 -0.04 -1.67
N LEU A 18 -30.10 -0.47 -1.72
CA LEU A 18 -29.49 -1.31 -0.69
C LEU A 18 -29.21 -0.50 0.57
N ARG A 19 -29.62 -1.02 1.73
CA ARG A 19 -29.34 -0.39 3.03
C ARG A 19 -28.28 -1.13 3.82
N ALA A 20 -28.33 -2.46 3.81
CA ALA A 20 -27.35 -3.28 4.49
C ALA A 20 -27.17 -4.62 3.76
N LEU A 21 -25.96 -5.16 3.88
CA LEU A 21 -25.60 -6.50 3.40
C LEU A 21 -24.77 -7.22 4.46
N CYS A 22 -24.87 -8.54 4.48
CA CYS A 22 -24.09 -9.39 5.36
C CYS A 22 -23.72 -10.69 4.65
N VAL A 23 -22.46 -11.12 4.80
CA VAL A 23 -22.02 -12.44 4.33
C VAL A 23 -22.41 -13.50 5.36
N VAL A 24 -23.07 -14.55 4.91
CA VAL A 24 -23.62 -15.63 5.72
C VAL A 24 -23.19 -16.95 5.09
N GLY A 25 -21.97 -17.37 5.40
CA GLY A 25 -21.35 -18.51 4.73
C GLY A 25 -21.00 -18.25 3.28
N GLN A 26 -21.62 -19.00 2.37
CA GLN A 26 -21.44 -18.82 0.92
C GLN A 26 -22.47 -17.88 0.30
N ASP A 27 -23.45 -17.43 1.09
CA ASP A 27 -24.50 -16.54 0.62
C ASP A 27 -24.28 -15.12 1.15
N VAL A 28 -24.77 -14.14 0.40
CA VAL A 28 -24.83 -12.73 0.77
C VAL A 28 -26.29 -12.37 0.97
N TRP A 29 -26.63 -11.97 2.19
CA TRP A 29 -27.97 -11.51 2.55
C TRP A 29 -28.02 -9.99 2.44
N MET A 30 -29.06 -9.49 1.77
CA MET A 30 -29.19 -8.09 1.39
C MET A 30 -30.57 -7.58 1.75
N CYS A 31 -30.62 -6.35 2.24
CA CYS A 31 -31.87 -5.69 2.61
C CYS A 31 -31.86 -4.21 2.22
N GLY A 32 -33.04 -3.65 2.00
CA GLY A 32 -33.19 -2.32 1.42
C GLY A 32 -34.52 -1.67 1.76
N GLN A 33 -35.10 -0.95 0.78
CA GLN A 33 -36.44 -0.41 0.93
C GLN A 33 -37.55 -1.48 0.87
N SER A 34 -37.21 -2.68 0.43
CA SER A 34 -38.14 -3.79 0.38
C SER A 34 -38.45 -4.32 1.77
N LYS A 35 -39.64 -4.89 1.90
CA LYS A 35 -40.00 -5.71 3.05
C LYS A 35 -39.31 -7.08 3.05
N LYS A 36 -38.68 -7.44 1.92
CA LYS A 36 -38.02 -8.72 1.72
C LYS A 36 -36.52 -8.63 1.98
N ILE A 37 -35.96 -9.76 2.40
CA ILE A 37 -34.51 -9.95 2.46
C ILE A 37 -34.13 -10.82 1.27
N SER A 38 -33.27 -10.31 0.40
CA SER A 38 -32.78 -11.07 -0.77
C SER A 38 -31.50 -11.81 -0.39
N VAL A 39 -31.39 -13.05 -0.86
CA VAL A 39 -30.22 -13.90 -0.63
C VAL A 39 -29.59 -14.20 -1.97
N TYR A 40 -28.30 -13.87 -2.10
CA TYR A 40 -27.49 -14.10 -3.28
C TYR A 40 -26.40 -15.12 -2.98
N SER A 41 -26.00 -15.93 -3.94
CA SER A 41 -24.82 -16.80 -3.80
C SER A 41 -23.53 -15.97 -3.90
N SER A 42 -22.39 -16.59 -3.58
CA SER A 42 -21.06 -16.02 -3.81
C SER A 42 -20.83 -15.60 -5.26
N ASP A 43 -21.55 -16.22 -6.21
CA ASP A 43 -21.50 -15.89 -7.63
C ASP A 43 -22.46 -14.75 -8.03
N MET A 44 -23.04 -14.06 -7.06
CA MET A 44 -24.00 -12.95 -7.24
C MET A 44 -25.28 -13.35 -7.99
N GLN A 45 -25.67 -14.62 -7.90
CA GLN A 45 -26.97 -15.09 -8.39
C GLN A 45 -28.00 -15.05 -7.26
N LYS A 46 -29.19 -14.53 -7.54
CA LYS A 46 -30.27 -14.48 -6.54
C LYS A 46 -30.78 -15.89 -6.27
N VAL A 47 -30.56 -16.39 -5.06
CA VAL A 47 -30.93 -17.76 -4.65
C VAL A 47 -32.29 -17.77 -3.95
N ALA A 48 -32.59 -16.76 -3.14
CA ALA A 48 -33.86 -16.69 -2.42
C ALA A 48 -34.32 -15.26 -2.13
N ALA A 49 -35.60 -15.13 -1.78
CA ALA A 49 -36.18 -13.92 -1.21
C ALA A 49 -37.07 -14.31 -0.02
N LEU A 50 -36.72 -13.82 1.16
CA LEU A 50 -37.42 -14.10 2.41
C LEU A 50 -38.41 -12.96 2.70
N GLU A 51 -39.62 -13.29 3.15
CA GLU A 51 -40.56 -12.30 3.68
C GLU A 51 -40.03 -11.78 5.04
N GLY A 52 -39.19 -10.76 4.94
CA GLY A 52 -38.41 -10.20 6.03
C GLY A 52 -39.30 -9.60 7.10
N HIS A 53 -39.99 -8.51 6.76
CA HIS A 53 -40.70 -7.64 7.69
C HIS A 53 -42.05 -7.20 7.10
N SER A 54 -42.90 -6.49 7.86
CA SER A 54 -44.13 -5.90 7.30
C SER A 54 -43.88 -4.56 6.61
N SER A 55 -42.67 -4.01 6.75
CA SER A 55 -42.20 -2.79 6.11
C SER A 55 -40.70 -2.91 5.78
N PHE A 56 -40.05 -1.82 5.36
CA PHE A 56 -38.66 -1.82 4.91
C PHE A 56 -37.70 -2.33 5.98
N VAL A 57 -36.77 -3.19 5.57
CA VAL A 57 -35.74 -3.73 6.45
C VAL A 57 -34.59 -2.72 6.56
N SER A 58 -34.33 -2.27 7.78
CA SER A 58 -33.39 -1.17 8.03
C SER A 58 -31.97 -1.64 8.25
N SER A 59 -31.79 -2.83 8.84
CA SER A 59 -30.45 -3.38 9.11
C SER A 59 -30.44 -4.91 9.12
N LEU A 60 -29.25 -5.46 8.87
CA LEU A 60 -28.91 -6.87 9.04
C LEU A 60 -27.65 -6.97 9.89
N LEU A 61 -27.66 -7.86 10.87
CA LEU A 61 -26.53 -8.13 11.74
C LEU A 61 -26.32 -9.64 11.86
N MET A 62 -25.14 -10.13 11.50
CA MET A 62 -24.75 -11.50 11.82
C MET A 62 -24.24 -11.56 13.25
N VAL A 63 -24.97 -12.30 14.08
CA VAL A 63 -24.70 -12.45 15.51
C VAL A 63 -23.88 -13.70 15.79
N ASP A 64 -24.10 -14.78 15.03
CA ASP A 64 -23.39 -16.05 15.20
C ASP A 64 -22.88 -16.54 13.83
N ARG A 65 -21.62 -16.98 13.75
CA ARG A 65 -20.89 -17.17 12.48
C ARG A 65 -20.64 -18.63 12.10
N MET A 66 -20.51 -19.54 13.07
CA MET A 66 -19.89 -20.84 12.77
C MET A 66 -20.87 -21.91 12.32
N GLU A 67 -21.98 -22.11 13.03
CA GLU A 67 -22.88 -23.24 12.72
C GLU A 67 -24.36 -22.86 12.62
N THR A 68 -24.86 -21.95 13.46
CA THR A 68 -26.29 -21.56 13.40
C THR A 68 -26.55 -20.44 12.41
N ARG A 69 -25.49 -19.67 12.08
CA ARG A 69 -25.55 -18.49 11.20
C ARG A 69 -26.76 -17.64 11.51
N THR A 70 -26.82 -17.20 12.76
CA THR A 70 -27.94 -16.43 13.27
C THR A 70 -27.80 -15.00 12.83
N ILE A 71 -28.82 -14.50 12.13
CA ILE A 71 -28.87 -13.15 11.60
C ILE A 71 -30.05 -12.45 12.24
N TRP A 72 -29.85 -11.22 12.67
CA TRP A 72 -30.92 -10.36 13.13
C TRP A 72 -31.23 -9.35 12.04
N SER A 73 -32.50 -9.21 11.71
CA SER A 73 -32.99 -8.11 10.89
C SER A 73 -33.83 -7.18 11.75
N SER A 74 -33.68 -5.88 11.55
CA SER A 74 -34.52 -4.88 12.22
C SER A 74 -35.25 -4.06 11.19
N SER A 75 -36.51 -3.73 11.46
CA SER A 75 -37.23 -2.70 10.73
C SER A 75 -37.65 -1.59 11.69
N LEU A 76 -37.22 -0.37 11.39
CA LEU A 76 -37.57 0.81 12.18
C LEU A 76 -39.05 1.17 12.05
N SER A 77 -39.65 0.87 10.89
CA SER A 77 -41.04 1.19 10.58
C SER A 77 -42.03 0.19 11.18
N ASP A 78 -41.73 -1.11 11.17
CA ASP A 78 -42.58 -2.11 11.84
C ASP A 78 -42.25 -2.31 13.33
N ARG A 79 -41.14 -1.71 13.80
CA ARG A 79 -40.64 -1.75 15.18
C ARG A 79 -40.36 -3.16 15.69
N THR A 80 -40.05 -4.08 14.77
CA THR A 80 -39.71 -5.46 15.12
C THR A 80 -38.27 -5.77 14.80
N LEU A 81 -37.73 -6.70 15.59
CA LEU A 81 -36.49 -7.39 15.31
C LEU A 81 -36.84 -8.86 15.06
N ARG A 82 -36.33 -9.42 13.96
CA ARG A 82 -36.54 -10.81 13.59
C ARG A 82 -35.22 -11.55 13.57
N VAL A 83 -35.27 -12.78 14.06
CA VAL A 83 -34.11 -13.66 14.19
C VAL A 83 -34.22 -14.76 13.15
N TRP A 84 -33.25 -14.81 12.26
CA TRP A 84 -33.12 -15.80 11.21
C TRP A 84 -32.02 -16.77 11.58
N ARG A 85 -32.26 -18.05 11.26
CA ARG A 85 -31.27 -19.09 11.41
C ARG A 85 -31.00 -19.68 10.04
N HIS A 86 -29.77 -19.57 9.56
CA HIS A 86 -29.38 -20.19 8.30
C HIS A 86 -28.77 -21.56 8.57
N VAL A 87 -29.56 -22.62 8.32
CA VAL A 87 -29.15 -24.01 8.58
C VAL A 87 -28.48 -24.58 7.33
N LEU A 88 -27.18 -24.86 7.42
CA LEU A 88 -26.44 -25.54 6.35
C LEU A 88 -26.59 -27.06 6.34
N ARG A 89 -26.88 -27.67 7.51
CA ARG A 89 -26.96 -29.12 7.68
C ARG A 89 -28.21 -29.43 8.47
N GLY A 90 -29.13 -30.22 7.90
CA GLY A 90 -30.44 -30.57 8.49
C GLY A 90 -30.41 -31.41 9.79
N GLY A 91 -29.39 -31.27 10.63
CA GLY A 91 -29.29 -31.91 11.94
C GLY A 91 -29.88 -31.02 13.04
N LYS A 92 -30.47 -31.64 14.06
CA LYS A 92 -30.90 -30.95 15.29
C LYS A 92 -29.66 -30.41 16.03
N GLN A 93 -29.74 -29.18 16.50
CA GLN A 93 -28.61 -28.45 17.09
C GLN A 93 -28.27 -28.94 18.50
N ASN A 94 -26.97 -29.07 18.80
CA ASN A 94 -26.45 -29.13 20.16
C ASN A 94 -25.88 -27.75 20.53
N THR A 95 -26.51 -27.06 21.48
CA THR A 95 -26.10 -25.71 21.91
C THR A 95 -24.74 -25.69 22.61
N ALA A 96 -24.27 -26.81 23.16
CA ALA A 96 -22.96 -26.89 23.80
C ALA A 96 -21.81 -26.96 22.79
N GLU A 97 -21.99 -27.74 21.71
CA GLU A 97 -21.03 -27.80 20.60
C GLU A 97 -20.87 -26.42 19.94
N LEU A 98 -21.97 -25.68 19.84
CA LEU A 98 -21.97 -24.32 19.30
C LEU A 98 -21.13 -23.34 20.12
N VAL A 99 -21.33 -23.32 21.44
CA VAL A 99 -20.59 -22.44 22.34
C VAL A 99 -19.08 -22.78 22.30
N ALA A 100 -18.75 -24.07 22.25
CA ALA A 100 -17.37 -24.53 22.14
C ALA A 100 -16.72 -24.11 20.80
N ALA A 101 -17.44 -24.22 19.67
CA ALA A 101 -16.94 -23.79 18.37
C ALA A 101 -16.68 -22.28 18.30
N ASN A 102 -17.56 -21.47 18.87
CA ASN A 102 -17.38 -20.01 18.90
C ASN A 102 -16.21 -19.58 19.79
N LEU A 103 -16.05 -20.17 20.98
CA LEU A 103 -14.90 -19.93 21.85
C LEU A 103 -13.57 -20.28 21.17
N MET A 104 -13.51 -21.43 20.50
CA MET A 104 -12.31 -21.86 19.75
C MET A 104 -11.95 -20.87 18.64
N TYR A 105 -12.94 -20.26 17.98
CA TYR A 105 -12.72 -19.25 16.94
C TYR A 105 -12.20 -17.94 17.51
N GLU A 106 -12.74 -17.47 18.64
CA GLU A 106 -12.24 -16.28 19.33
C GLU A 106 -10.77 -16.45 19.74
N GLU A 107 -10.40 -17.63 20.26
CA GLU A 107 -9.01 -17.97 20.59
C GLU A 107 -8.10 -18.01 19.35
N GLN A 108 -8.57 -18.60 18.25
CA GLN A 108 -7.82 -18.62 16.99
C GLN A 108 -7.65 -17.22 16.40
N GLN A 109 -8.67 -16.38 16.47
CA GLN A 109 -8.60 -14.98 16.03
C GLN A 109 -7.57 -14.20 16.83
N TRP A 110 -7.57 -14.34 18.16
CA TRP A 110 -6.56 -13.73 19.00
C TRP A 110 -5.14 -14.19 18.63
N ALA A 111 -4.97 -15.48 18.37
CA ALA A 111 -3.68 -16.03 17.94
C ALA A 111 -3.25 -15.50 16.56
N THR A 112 -4.18 -15.31 15.62
CA THR A 112 -3.87 -14.70 14.31
C THR A 112 -3.56 -13.22 14.42
N ASP A 113 -4.30 -12.47 15.23
CA ASP A 113 -4.08 -11.03 15.42
C ASP A 113 -2.72 -10.78 16.08
N GLU A 114 -2.33 -11.60 17.04
CA GLU A 114 -1.01 -11.54 17.66
C GLU A 114 0.12 -11.86 16.66
N ARG A 115 -0.11 -12.79 15.72
CA ARG A 115 0.86 -13.08 14.65
C ARG A 115 0.97 -11.91 13.66
N ILE A 116 -0.15 -11.28 13.30
CA ILE A 116 -0.17 -10.08 12.45
C ILE A 116 0.61 -8.96 13.15
N ARG A 117 0.33 -8.69 14.42
CA ARG A 117 1.03 -7.67 15.21
C ARG A 117 2.54 -7.88 15.25
N LYS A 118 2.99 -9.13 15.45
CA LYS A 118 4.42 -9.48 15.41
C LYS A 118 5.01 -9.27 14.02
N ALA A 119 4.29 -9.65 12.97
CA ALA A 119 4.74 -9.45 11.59
C ALA A 119 4.86 -7.96 11.26
N GLU A 120 3.86 -7.14 11.60
CA GLU A 120 3.88 -5.68 11.43
C GLU A 120 5.06 -5.04 12.18
N GLY A 121 5.31 -5.46 13.42
CA GLY A 121 6.47 -5.00 14.18
C GLY A 121 7.80 -5.37 13.51
N SER A 122 7.92 -6.58 12.96
CA SER A 122 9.12 -6.99 12.23
C SER A 122 9.30 -6.22 10.91
N THR A 123 8.22 -5.96 10.18
CA THR A 123 8.25 -5.17 8.93
C THR A 123 8.67 -3.74 9.22
N SER A 124 8.08 -3.09 10.23
CA SER A 124 8.44 -1.73 10.62
C SER A 124 9.91 -1.60 11.01
N ARG A 125 10.47 -2.63 11.67
CA ARG A 125 11.90 -2.67 11.99
C ARG A 125 12.77 -2.76 10.74
N VAL A 126 12.44 -3.65 9.81
CA VAL A 126 13.18 -3.80 8.54
C VAL A 126 13.09 -2.52 7.70
N GLU A 127 11.93 -1.86 7.68
CA GLU A 127 11.76 -0.57 7.00
C GLU A 127 12.64 0.53 7.62
N ALA A 128 12.76 0.57 8.95
CA ALA A 128 13.64 1.51 9.64
C ALA A 128 15.13 1.25 9.31
N GLU A 129 15.55 -0.02 9.37
CA GLU A 129 16.92 -0.43 9.01
C GLU A 129 17.25 -0.09 7.54
N LEU A 130 16.28 -0.29 6.63
CA LEU A 130 16.43 0.08 5.22
C LEU A 130 16.54 1.60 5.01
N ALA A 131 15.76 2.39 5.75
CA ALA A 131 15.81 3.85 5.67
C ALA A 131 17.14 4.40 6.19
N GLU A 132 17.67 3.84 7.28
CA GLU A 132 18.98 4.18 7.83
C GLU A 132 20.10 3.86 6.82
N ALA A 133 20.11 2.64 6.27
CA ALA A 133 21.08 2.26 5.25
C ALA A 133 20.99 3.16 4.00
N ALA A 134 19.79 3.52 3.56
CA ALA A 134 19.59 4.41 2.43
C ALA A 134 20.16 5.83 2.69
N ALA A 135 20.02 6.34 3.92
CA ALA A 135 20.59 7.62 4.32
C ALA A 135 22.13 7.58 4.32
N GLU A 136 22.73 6.49 4.83
CA GLU A 136 24.18 6.29 4.79
C GLU A 136 24.71 6.25 3.35
N PHE A 137 24.07 5.50 2.47
CA PHE A 137 24.45 5.43 1.06
C PHE A 137 24.32 6.79 0.36
N ALA A 138 23.27 7.56 0.67
CA ALA A 138 23.09 8.89 0.11
C ALA A 138 24.24 9.84 0.49
N GLU A 139 24.70 9.81 1.75
CA GLU A 139 25.83 10.65 2.17
C GLU A 139 27.16 10.19 1.58
N GLN A 140 27.39 8.87 1.49
CA GLN A 140 28.58 8.35 0.80
C GLN A 140 28.62 8.81 -0.65
N LEU A 141 27.49 8.74 -1.36
CA LEU A 141 27.39 9.21 -2.74
C LEU A 141 27.70 10.71 -2.85
N ARG A 142 27.15 11.53 -1.93
CA ARG A 142 27.38 12.98 -1.91
C ARG A 142 28.86 13.32 -1.71
N LEU A 143 29.54 12.62 -0.80
CA LEU A 143 30.98 12.78 -0.56
C LEU A 143 31.82 12.42 -1.79
N ILE A 144 31.48 11.33 -2.48
CA ILE A 144 32.18 10.89 -3.69
C ILE A 144 31.99 11.93 -4.81
N LEU A 145 30.77 12.42 -5.02
CA LEU A 145 30.49 13.44 -6.03
C LEU A 145 31.23 14.75 -5.74
N ALA A 146 31.29 15.18 -4.47
CA ALA A 146 32.04 16.36 -4.08
C ALA A 146 33.55 16.22 -4.37
N ARG A 147 34.12 15.05 -4.10
CA ARG A 147 35.54 14.76 -4.41
C ARG A 147 35.79 14.72 -5.91
N ALA A 148 34.88 14.13 -6.68
CA ALA A 148 34.98 14.10 -8.14
C ALA A 148 34.97 15.52 -8.73
N ALA A 149 34.04 16.38 -8.29
CA ALA A 149 33.97 17.78 -8.72
C ALA A 149 35.23 18.58 -8.36
N GLN A 150 35.80 18.35 -7.18
CA GLN A 150 37.08 18.96 -6.79
C GLN A 150 38.24 18.48 -7.67
N ALA A 151 38.28 17.20 -8.01
CA ALA A 151 39.30 16.64 -8.90
C ALA A 151 39.18 17.19 -10.32
N GLU A 152 37.96 17.30 -10.86
CA GLU A 152 37.70 17.92 -12.18
C GLU A 152 38.17 19.37 -12.21
N SER A 153 37.79 20.17 -11.21
CA SER A 153 38.23 21.57 -11.12
C SER A 153 39.76 21.71 -10.99
N ALA A 154 40.41 20.80 -10.26
CA ALA A 154 41.87 20.77 -10.17
C ALA A 154 42.55 20.42 -11.50
N CYS A 155 41.98 19.48 -12.26
CA CYS A 155 42.44 19.14 -13.60
C CYS A 155 42.32 20.34 -14.56
N GLU A 156 41.16 21.00 -14.59
CA GLU A 156 40.95 22.21 -15.41
C GLU A 156 41.95 23.33 -15.06
N ALA A 157 42.16 23.59 -13.76
CA ALA A 157 43.13 24.58 -13.31
C ALA A 157 44.57 24.23 -13.73
N ALA A 158 44.94 22.94 -13.67
CA ALA A 158 46.24 22.46 -14.11
C ALA A 158 46.43 22.62 -15.62
N GLU A 159 45.39 22.38 -16.42
CA GLU A 159 45.42 22.60 -17.87
C GLU A 159 45.61 24.08 -18.23
N VAL A 160 44.85 24.97 -17.58
CA VAL A 160 45.01 26.43 -17.76
C VAL A 160 46.40 26.89 -17.36
N ALA A 161 46.97 26.37 -16.27
CA ALA A 161 48.33 26.68 -15.84
C ALA A 161 49.37 26.23 -16.86
N ARG A 162 49.21 25.03 -17.46
CA ARG A 162 50.08 24.53 -18.53
C ARG A 162 50.03 25.40 -19.76
N GLN A 163 48.83 25.83 -20.19
CA GLN A 163 48.68 26.73 -21.34
C GLN A 163 49.41 28.07 -21.12
N ARG A 164 49.21 28.69 -19.95
CA ARG A 164 49.90 29.95 -19.60
C ARG A 164 51.41 29.79 -19.51
N ALA A 165 51.91 28.66 -19.00
CA ALA A 165 53.34 28.38 -18.97
C ALA A 165 53.92 28.25 -20.38
N ALA A 166 53.24 27.54 -21.28
CA ALA A 166 53.63 27.40 -22.68
C ALA A 166 53.62 28.76 -23.42
N GLU A 167 52.62 29.61 -23.17
CA GLU A 167 52.59 30.97 -23.71
C GLU A 167 53.77 31.81 -23.23
N ARG A 168 54.07 31.81 -21.92
CA ARG A 168 55.21 32.53 -21.35
C ARG A 168 56.54 32.06 -21.94
N GLU A 169 56.72 30.76 -22.10
CA GLU A 169 57.90 30.21 -22.76
C GLU A 169 57.98 30.65 -24.23
N GLY A 170 56.85 30.69 -24.94
CA GLY A 170 56.76 31.22 -26.29
C GLY A 170 57.15 32.71 -26.39
N TRP A 171 56.68 33.55 -25.47
CA TRP A 171 57.07 34.96 -25.38
C TRP A 171 58.55 35.13 -25.05
N ALA A 172 59.08 34.34 -24.12
CA ALA A 172 60.50 34.37 -23.76
C ALA A 172 61.40 34.02 -24.95
N LYS A 173 61.06 32.97 -25.71
CA LYS A 173 61.79 32.59 -26.93
C LYS A 173 61.76 33.68 -28.00
N ARG A 174 60.62 34.38 -28.17
CA ARG A 174 60.51 35.51 -29.11
C ARG A 174 61.37 36.69 -28.68
N ALA A 175 61.32 37.06 -27.40
CA ALA A 175 62.13 38.14 -26.85
C ALA A 175 63.64 37.84 -26.96
N GLU A 176 64.05 36.59 -26.72
CA GLU A 176 65.45 36.17 -26.91
C GLU A 176 65.88 36.24 -28.38
N ALA A 177 65.02 35.81 -29.30
CA ALA A 177 65.29 35.90 -30.74
C ALA A 177 65.38 37.36 -31.22
N GLU A 178 64.53 38.24 -30.71
CA GLU A 178 64.53 39.68 -31.02
C GLU A 178 65.80 40.36 -30.47
N ALA A 179 66.15 40.12 -29.20
CA ALA A 179 67.39 40.63 -28.61
C ALA A 179 68.63 40.15 -29.36
N ARG A 180 68.64 38.88 -29.83
CA ARG A 180 69.73 38.34 -30.66
C ARG A 180 69.80 39.01 -32.03
N ALA A 181 68.65 39.32 -32.64
CA ALA A 181 68.58 40.02 -33.92
C ALA A 181 69.06 41.48 -33.79
N GLU A 182 68.68 42.19 -32.73
CA GLU A 182 69.17 43.55 -32.44
C GLU A 182 70.68 43.58 -32.18
N ALA A 183 71.20 42.65 -31.39
CA ALA A 183 72.63 42.51 -31.17
C ALA A 183 73.42 42.20 -32.45
N GLY A 184 72.80 41.50 -33.41
CA GLY A 184 73.36 41.28 -34.75
C GLY A 184 73.45 42.58 -35.55
N LYS A 185 72.38 43.38 -35.59
CA LYS A 185 72.34 44.68 -36.30
C LYS A 185 73.35 45.70 -35.75
N LEU A 186 73.58 45.70 -34.44
CA LEU A 186 74.58 46.56 -33.78
C LEU A 186 76.04 46.20 -34.12
N LYS A 187 76.31 44.99 -34.63
CA LYS A 187 77.65 44.57 -35.07
C LYS A 187 77.94 44.86 -36.55
N GLU A 188 76.94 45.24 -37.32
CA GLU A 188 77.05 45.57 -38.75
C GLU A 188 77.08 47.09 -39.03
N GLN A 189 77.01 47.93 -37.99
CA GLN A 189 77.27 49.38 -38.03
C GLN A 189 78.70 49.69 -37.59
#